data_AF-A0A354EWU2-F1
#
_entry.id   AF-A0A354EWU2-F1
#
_cell.length_a   1.000
_cell.length_b   1.000
_cell.length_c   1.000
_cell.angle_alpha   90.00
_cell.angle_beta   90.00
_cell.angle_gamma   90.00
#
_symmetry.space_group_name_H-M   'P 1'
#
loop_
_entity.id
_entity.type
_entity.pdbx_description
1 polymer ?
#
loop_
_entity_poly.entity_id
_entity_poly.type
_entity_poly.pdbx_seq_one_letter_code
_entity_poly.pdbx_strand_id
1 'polypeptide(L)'
;MSIRADELAIIQSLSKRIVDAQSNIRILDQIKWDDTVKTTFFRHKAQQLPAVNAAYYASRPLPFDAVEKMETFRQILRDAQNQLGQYSPVTRLMKRQCDEYVRAVQMLSTRGTSAFNELSMELYGSPDDVFYAGGPRLSHMGSLLFDVLTSLDVKLQTTADIERYTPDEAQKLLQTRLNAFFDQHQGKVNVMVSDGMIADAAAGADSIKLNRNAKFSDRELKYLEVHEGWVHVGTTMNGAMQPYCFFLSKGSPSCSVIQEGLAVITEVVSFSSYPGRMRKITNRVIAIDKVTQGANFLDIYRYFIDCGLKEDDSYNQTVRVFRGSTPSGGPFTKDLSYAKGFVLIYNFICFAIAQHRVDIIPLLFTGKLVLDDLPLLIQLKEQALITAPIYLPPQFRDLAALSTWMSFSLFLNKFDMDEIQKNFRFLLL
;
A
#
# COMPACT_ATOMS: atom_id res chain seq x y z
N MET A 1 -20.68 -35.68 -5.12
CA MET A 1 -21.24 -34.33 -5.40
C MET A 1 -21.63 -33.57 -4.14
N SER A 2 -22.29 -34.19 -3.13
CA SER A 2 -22.67 -33.48 -1.89
C SER A 2 -21.47 -32.96 -1.08
N ILE A 3 -20.43 -33.77 -0.82
CA ILE A 3 -19.26 -33.35 -0.01
C ILE A 3 -18.58 -32.08 -0.55
N ARG A 4 -18.45 -31.96 -1.88
CA ARG A 4 -17.84 -30.76 -2.50
C ARG A 4 -18.77 -29.55 -2.40
N ALA A 5 -20.08 -29.73 -2.50
CA ALA A 5 -21.03 -28.63 -2.31
C ALA A 5 -21.01 -28.11 -0.86
N ASP A 6 -20.89 -29.03 0.11
CA ASP A 6 -20.79 -28.69 1.53
C ASP A 6 -19.49 -27.93 1.83
N GLU A 7 -18.35 -28.37 1.28
CA GLU A 7 -17.06 -27.67 1.38
C GLU A 7 -17.14 -26.24 0.85
N LEU A 8 -17.72 -26.05 -0.34
CA LEU A 8 -17.85 -24.74 -0.96
C LEU A 8 -18.73 -23.77 -0.14
N ALA A 9 -19.82 -24.29 0.44
CA ALA A 9 -20.69 -23.52 1.32
C ALA A 9 -19.97 -23.10 2.61
N ILE A 10 -19.13 -23.99 3.17
CA ILE A 10 -18.27 -23.68 4.33
C ILE A 10 -17.29 -22.56 3.99
N ILE A 11 -16.61 -22.63 2.83
CA ILE A 11 -15.67 -21.59 2.39
C ILE A 11 -16.38 -20.24 2.26
N GLN A 12 -17.57 -20.21 1.64
CA GLN A 12 -18.36 -18.97 1.51
C GLN A 12 -18.78 -18.40 2.86
N SER A 13 -19.23 -19.25 3.78
CA SER A 13 -19.61 -18.85 5.14
C SER A 13 -18.43 -18.24 5.91
N LEU A 14 -17.27 -18.89 5.88
CA LEU A 14 -16.04 -18.39 6.50
C LEU A 14 -15.56 -17.10 5.84
N SER A 15 -15.61 -17.03 4.51
CA SER A 15 -15.31 -15.83 3.73
C SER A 15 -16.17 -14.64 4.19
N LYS A 16 -17.48 -14.85 4.35
CA LYS A 16 -18.42 -13.84 4.87
C LYS A 16 -18.02 -13.37 6.26
N ARG A 17 -17.76 -14.31 7.17
CA ARG A 17 -17.39 -14.00 8.56
C ARG A 17 -16.11 -13.15 8.64
N ILE A 18 -15.11 -13.42 7.79
CA ILE A 18 -13.89 -12.60 7.76
C ILE A 18 -14.19 -11.18 7.28
N VAL A 19 -14.93 -11.05 6.17
CA VAL A 19 -15.32 -9.74 5.60
C VAL A 19 -16.10 -8.91 6.62
N ASP A 20 -17.05 -9.54 7.30
CA ASP A 20 -17.89 -8.90 8.33
C ASP A 20 -17.03 -8.50 9.55
N ALA A 21 -16.16 -9.39 10.04
CA ALA A 21 -15.30 -9.13 11.19
C ALA A 21 -14.35 -7.94 10.98
N GLN A 22 -13.75 -7.81 9.79
CA GLN A 22 -12.79 -6.74 9.49
C GLN A 22 -13.42 -5.37 9.20
N SER A 23 -14.72 -5.30 8.92
CA SER A 23 -15.41 -4.11 8.38
C SER A 23 -15.18 -2.80 9.18
N ASN A 24 -15.02 -2.91 10.50
CA ASN A 24 -14.81 -1.79 11.40
C ASN A 24 -13.32 -1.53 11.75
N ILE A 25 -12.39 -2.32 11.22
CA ILE A 25 -10.95 -2.21 11.48
C ILE A 25 -10.31 -1.24 10.47
N ARG A 26 -10.70 0.03 10.57
CA ARG A 26 -10.16 1.11 9.71
C ARG A 26 -8.89 1.69 10.31
N ILE A 27 -7.77 0.97 10.20
CA ILE A 27 -6.48 1.30 10.86
C ILE A 27 -6.14 2.78 10.75
N LEU A 28 -6.17 3.33 9.52
CA LEU A 28 -5.77 4.71 9.27
C LEU A 28 -6.69 5.74 9.92
N ASP A 29 -7.98 5.44 10.10
CA ASP A 29 -8.93 6.30 10.80
C ASP A 29 -8.70 6.28 12.31
N GLN A 30 -8.32 5.13 12.86
CA GLN A 30 -8.15 4.92 14.31
C GLN A 30 -6.86 5.51 14.88
N ILE A 31 -5.92 5.93 14.02
CA ILE A 31 -4.62 6.47 14.43
C ILE A 31 -4.47 7.98 14.15
N LYS A 32 -5.50 8.64 13.58
CA LYS A 32 -5.44 10.05 13.19
C LYS A 32 -5.21 10.96 14.38
N TRP A 33 -4.49 12.04 14.13
CA TRP A 33 -4.44 13.21 15.00
C TRP A 33 -5.49 14.20 14.53
N ASP A 34 -6.20 14.83 15.45
CA ASP A 34 -7.19 15.84 15.10
C ASP A 34 -6.55 17.17 14.71
N ASP A 35 -7.37 18.07 14.16
CA ASP A 35 -6.92 19.36 13.66
C ASP A 35 -6.41 20.28 14.78
N THR A 36 -6.83 20.07 16.03
CA THR A 36 -6.37 20.88 17.17
C THR A 36 -4.88 20.68 17.43
N VAL A 37 -4.36 19.48 17.17
CA VAL A 37 -2.94 19.16 17.24
C VAL A 37 -2.15 20.02 16.25
N LYS A 38 -2.64 20.12 15.00
CA LYS A 38 -2.03 20.93 13.95
C LYS A 38 -2.07 22.42 14.28
N THR A 39 -3.24 22.93 14.64
CA THR A 39 -3.42 24.34 14.99
C THR A 39 -2.53 24.74 16.16
N THR A 40 -2.40 23.89 17.17
CA THR A 40 -1.56 24.15 18.34
C THR A 40 -0.07 24.12 17.98
N PHE A 41 0.36 23.15 17.18
CA PHE A 41 1.74 23.06 16.69
C PHE A 41 2.20 24.34 15.98
N PHE A 42 1.38 24.85 15.06
CA PHE A 42 1.70 26.10 14.34
C PHE A 42 1.52 27.36 15.19
N ARG A 43 0.59 27.38 16.16
CA ARG A 43 0.51 28.46 17.15
C ARG A 43 1.81 28.61 17.93
N HIS A 44 2.49 27.50 18.23
CA HIS A 44 3.81 27.47 18.85
C HIS A 44 4.97 27.54 17.84
N LYS A 45 4.72 28.00 16.60
CA LYS A 45 5.71 28.21 15.54
C LYS A 45 6.55 26.96 15.23
N ALA A 46 5.95 25.78 15.34
CA ALA A 46 6.62 24.50 15.10
C ALA A 46 7.89 24.29 15.97
N GLN A 47 7.91 24.84 17.19
CA GLN A 47 9.04 24.69 18.13
C GLN A 47 8.75 23.77 19.33
N GLN A 48 7.51 23.28 19.44
CA GLN A 48 7.11 22.40 20.54
C GLN A 48 6.60 21.07 19.98
N LEU A 49 6.90 19.98 20.70
CA LEU A 49 6.34 18.68 20.37
C LEU A 49 4.81 18.73 20.51
N PRO A 50 4.06 18.13 19.56
CA PRO A 50 2.63 17.96 19.71
C PRO A 50 2.26 17.28 21.05
N ALA A 51 1.15 17.68 21.66
CA ALA A 51 0.72 17.11 22.94
C ALA A 51 -0.07 15.79 22.75
N VAL A 52 0.50 14.83 22.02
CA VAL A 52 -0.12 13.52 21.76
C VAL A 52 0.58 12.44 22.60
N ASN A 53 -0.16 11.81 23.50
CA ASN A 53 0.34 10.78 24.42
C ASN A 53 -0.67 9.63 24.58
N ALA A 54 -0.41 8.68 25.47
CA ALA A 54 -1.35 7.58 25.74
C ALA A 54 -2.74 8.07 26.18
N ALA A 55 -2.83 9.16 26.96
CA ALA A 55 -4.11 9.72 27.39
C ALA A 55 -4.91 10.32 26.23
N TYR A 56 -4.24 10.91 25.23
CA TYR A 56 -4.89 11.36 23.99
C TYR A 56 -5.59 10.18 23.27
N TYR A 57 -4.98 9.00 23.24
CA TYR A 57 -5.61 7.82 22.63
C TYR A 57 -6.68 7.19 23.53
N ALA A 58 -6.49 7.18 24.84
CA ALA A 58 -7.48 6.68 25.80
C ALA A 58 -8.79 7.47 25.73
N SER A 59 -8.75 8.78 25.45
CA SER A 59 -9.95 9.61 25.25
C SER A 59 -10.63 9.39 23.89
N ARG A 60 -10.08 8.55 23.01
CA ARG A 60 -10.57 8.24 21.66
C ARG A 60 -10.67 6.71 21.52
N PRO A 61 -11.67 6.08 22.17
CA PRO A 61 -11.80 4.63 22.20
C PRO A 61 -12.02 4.05 20.80
N LEU A 62 -11.62 2.80 20.63
CA LEU A 62 -11.92 2.04 19.42
C LEU A 62 -13.45 1.88 19.24
N PRO A 63 -13.96 1.83 18.00
CA PRO A 63 -15.38 1.59 17.72
C PRO A 63 -15.81 0.13 17.94
N PHE A 64 -14.96 -0.67 18.60
CA PHE A 64 -15.17 -2.08 18.90
C PHE A 64 -14.37 -2.48 20.14
N ASP A 65 -14.80 -3.53 20.82
CA ASP A 65 -14.01 -4.17 21.86
C ASP A 65 -12.86 -4.98 21.24
N ALA A 66 -11.62 -4.68 21.65
CA ALA A 66 -10.44 -5.29 21.06
C ALA A 66 -10.33 -6.79 21.39
N VAL A 67 -10.73 -7.21 22.59
CA VAL A 67 -10.63 -8.61 23.05
C VAL A 67 -11.63 -9.47 22.30
N GLU A 68 -12.88 -9.03 22.23
CA GLU A 68 -13.95 -9.69 21.48
C GLU A 68 -13.60 -9.77 19.98
N LYS A 69 -13.03 -8.68 19.43
CA LYS A 69 -12.64 -8.65 18.02
C LYS A 69 -11.53 -9.64 17.71
N MET A 70 -10.50 -9.73 18.55
CA MET A 70 -9.44 -10.74 18.41
C MET A 70 -10.02 -12.16 18.51
N GLU A 71 -10.91 -12.40 19.48
CA GLU A 71 -11.52 -13.70 19.68
C GLU A 71 -12.40 -14.13 18.49
N THR A 72 -13.10 -13.18 17.86
CA THR A 72 -13.86 -13.43 16.63
C THR A 72 -12.98 -14.04 15.54
N PHE A 73 -11.78 -13.49 15.30
CA PHE A 73 -10.86 -14.04 14.29
C PHE A 73 -10.28 -15.39 14.70
N ARG A 74 -9.99 -15.61 15.99
CA ARG A 74 -9.52 -16.91 16.49
C ARG A 74 -10.59 -17.99 16.30
N GLN A 75 -11.86 -17.66 16.53
CA GLN A 75 -12.98 -18.57 16.28
C GLN A 75 -13.14 -18.89 14.80
N ILE A 76 -13.07 -17.89 13.91
CA ILE A 76 -13.11 -18.11 12.46
C ILE A 76 -11.99 -19.07 12.03
N LEU A 77 -10.76 -18.84 12.50
CA LEU A 77 -9.62 -19.72 12.21
C LEU A 77 -9.85 -21.14 12.74
N ARG A 78 -10.31 -21.28 13.98
CA ARG A 78 -10.60 -22.58 14.58
C ARG A 78 -11.65 -23.36 13.77
N ASP A 79 -12.69 -22.67 13.33
CA ASP A 79 -13.74 -23.28 12.50
C ASP A 79 -13.21 -23.68 11.12
N ALA A 80 -12.38 -22.84 10.49
CA ALA A 80 -11.71 -23.18 9.23
C ALA A 80 -10.85 -24.44 9.39
N GLN A 81 -10.09 -24.56 10.48
CA GLN A 81 -9.28 -25.75 10.77
C GLN A 81 -10.13 -26.99 11.00
N ASN A 82 -11.21 -26.87 11.78
CA ASN A 82 -12.10 -27.99 12.11
C ASN A 82 -12.88 -28.50 10.89
N GLN A 83 -13.30 -27.59 10.00
CA GLN A 83 -14.22 -27.91 8.90
C GLN A 83 -13.50 -28.17 7.56
N LEU A 84 -12.37 -27.51 7.31
CA LEU A 84 -11.62 -27.60 6.04
C LEU A 84 -10.23 -28.25 6.20
N GLY A 85 -9.81 -28.51 7.44
CA GLY A 85 -8.49 -29.07 7.75
C GLY A 85 -7.37 -28.02 7.72
N GLN A 86 -6.38 -28.19 8.60
CA GLN A 86 -5.30 -27.21 8.79
C GLN A 86 -4.35 -27.04 7.58
N TYR A 87 -4.22 -28.09 6.76
CA TYR A 87 -3.30 -28.10 5.61
C TYR A 87 -3.97 -27.66 4.31
N SER A 88 -5.29 -27.48 4.29
CA SER A 88 -6.00 -27.00 3.11
C SER A 88 -5.48 -25.61 2.70
N PRO A 89 -5.26 -25.36 1.39
CA PRO A 89 -4.74 -24.07 0.92
C PRO A 89 -5.60 -22.89 1.35
N VAL A 90 -6.93 -23.03 1.32
CA VAL A 90 -7.86 -21.97 1.75
C VAL A 90 -7.76 -21.71 3.25
N THR A 91 -7.63 -22.75 4.08
CA THR A 91 -7.43 -22.60 5.53
C THR A 91 -6.13 -21.87 5.83
N ARG A 92 -5.06 -22.13 5.07
CA ARG A 92 -3.77 -21.44 5.23
C ARG A 92 -3.86 -19.95 4.88
N LEU A 93 -4.62 -19.58 3.85
CA LEU A 93 -4.91 -18.18 3.53
C LEU A 93 -5.72 -17.51 4.65
N MET A 94 -6.82 -18.15 5.08
CA MET A 94 -7.68 -17.64 6.16
C MET A 94 -6.91 -17.50 7.48
N LYS A 95 -6.03 -18.45 7.80
CA LYS A 95 -5.13 -18.39 8.97
C LYS A 95 -4.29 -17.13 8.96
N ARG A 96 -3.57 -16.88 7.86
CA ARG A 96 -2.71 -15.69 7.75
C ARG A 96 -3.50 -14.41 7.96
N GLN A 97 -4.65 -14.31 7.28
CA GLN A 97 -5.49 -13.13 7.35
C GLN A 97 -6.07 -12.93 8.78
N CYS A 98 -6.53 -13.99 9.44
CA CYS A 98 -7.03 -13.93 10.81
C CYS A 98 -5.91 -13.55 11.80
N ASP A 99 -4.75 -14.20 11.73
CA ASP A 99 -3.61 -13.92 12.61
C ASP A 99 -3.14 -12.46 12.49
N GLU A 100 -3.12 -11.93 11.27
CA GLU A 100 -2.73 -10.54 11.04
C GLU A 100 -3.78 -9.53 11.48
N TYR A 101 -5.08 -9.83 11.32
CA TYR A 101 -6.11 -8.95 11.90
C TYR A 101 -6.08 -8.97 13.43
N VAL A 102 -5.77 -10.11 14.06
CA VAL A 102 -5.52 -10.17 15.51
C VAL A 102 -4.38 -9.23 15.90
N ARG A 103 -3.24 -9.31 15.21
CA ARG A 103 -2.10 -8.39 15.44
C ARG A 103 -2.46 -6.93 15.16
N ALA A 104 -3.24 -6.65 14.11
CA ALA A 104 -3.70 -5.30 13.80
C ALA A 104 -4.58 -4.71 14.91
N VAL A 105 -5.49 -5.52 15.47
CA VAL A 105 -6.32 -5.13 16.61
C VAL A 105 -5.48 -4.89 17.85
N GLN A 106 -4.48 -5.75 18.12
CA GLN A 106 -3.54 -5.57 19.21
C GLN A 106 -2.68 -4.30 19.05
N MET A 107 -2.22 -4.01 17.83
CA MET A 107 -1.53 -2.76 17.51
C MET A 107 -2.44 -1.59 17.83
N LEU A 108 -3.68 -1.62 17.37
CA LEU A 108 -4.65 -0.56 17.62
C LEU A 108 -5.02 -0.40 19.10
N SER A 109 -5.02 -1.45 19.91
CA SER A 109 -5.32 -1.35 21.34
C SER A 109 -4.16 -0.78 22.17
N THR A 110 -2.96 -0.71 21.59
CA THR A 110 -1.73 -0.26 22.26
C THR A 110 -1.24 1.12 21.77
N ARG A 111 -2.09 1.89 21.08
CA ARG A 111 -1.77 3.25 20.60
C ARG A 111 -1.18 4.14 21.70
N GLY A 112 -0.17 4.91 21.34
CA GLY A 112 0.54 5.80 22.26
C GLY A 112 1.53 5.10 23.21
N THR A 113 1.79 3.80 23.01
CA THR A 113 2.82 3.03 23.75
C THR A 113 3.90 2.50 22.79
N SER A 114 5.03 2.01 23.31
CA SER A 114 6.08 1.39 22.48
C SER A 114 5.60 0.14 21.75
N ALA A 115 4.69 -0.64 22.35
CA ALA A 115 4.13 -1.85 21.74
C ALA A 115 3.41 -1.59 20.41
N PHE A 116 2.83 -0.38 20.22
CA PHE A 116 2.26 0.01 18.93
C PHE A 116 3.31 -0.02 17.81
N ASN A 117 4.51 0.51 18.08
CA ASN A 117 5.58 0.56 17.10
C ASN A 117 6.14 -0.83 16.79
N GLU A 118 6.36 -1.66 17.82
CA GLU A 118 6.82 -3.05 17.65
C GLU A 118 5.86 -3.83 16.74
N LEU A 119 4.56 -3.78 17.04
CA LEU A 119 3.53 -4.43 16.22
C LEU A 119 3.41 -3.83 14.81
N SER A 120 3.62 -2.52 14.66
CA SER A 120 3.70 -1.89 13.34
C SER A 120 4.86 -2.46 12.53
N MET A 121 6.05 -2.61 13.13
CA MET A 121 7.22 -3.18 12.47
C MET A 121 7.01 -4.65 12.09
N GLU A 122 6.35 -5.43 12.95
CA GLU A 122 5.97 -6.81 12.61
C GLU A 122 5.01 -6.89 11.42
N LEU A 123 4.08 -5.95 11.30
CA LEU A 123 3.04 -5.96 10.26
C LEU A 123 3.50 -5.39 8.91
N TYR A 124 4.34 -4.35 8.93
CA TYR A 124 4.74 -3.60 7.73
C TYR A 124 6.23 -3.70 7.40
N GLY A 125 7.04 -4.22 8.31
CA GLY A 125 8.50 -4.29 8.21
C GLY A 125 9.23 -3.17 8.96
N SER A 126 10.55 -3.29 8.96
CA SER A 126 11.51 -2.35 9.54
C SER A 126 12.43 -1.74 8.47
N PRO A 127 12.92 -0.50 8.64
CA PRO A 127 13.98 0.04 7.77
C PRO A 127 15.26 -0.82 7.73
N ASP A 128 15.49 -1.58 8.79
CA ASP A 128 16.63 -2.50 8.93
C ASP A 128 16.42 -3.86 8.27
N ASP A 129 15.21 -4.14 7.76
CA ASP A 129 14.94 -5.37 7.02
C ASP A 129 15.89 -5.49 5.83
N VAL A 130 16.53 -6.66 5.71
CA VAL A 130 17.27 -7.07 4.52
C VAL A 130 16.39 -7.93 3.62
N PHE A 131 16.55 -7.80 2.31
CA PHE A 131 15.78 -8.60 1.34
C PHE A 131 16.26 -10.06 1.24
N TYR A 132 17.53 -10.32 1.56
CA TYR A 132 18.15 -11.64 1.63
C TYR A 132 19.40 -11.57 2.53
N ALA A 133 19.94 -12.72 2.94
CA ALA A 133 21.13 -12.77 3.80
C ALA A 133 22.31 -12.02 3.16
N GLY A 134 22.81 -10.99 3.83
CA GLY A 134 23.89 -10.12 3.33
C GLY A 134 23.48 -9.11 2.25
N GLY A 135 22.18 -9.02 1.93
CA GLY A 135 21.65 -8.08 0.95
C GLY A 135 21.51 -6.64 1.48
N PRO A 136 21.12 -5.69 0.60
CA PRO A 136 20.91 -4.31 0.99
C PRO A 136 19.73 -4.18 1.96
N ARG A 137 19.83 -3.19 2.86
CA ARG A 137 18.71 -2.77 3.73
C ARG A 137 17.73 -1.91 2.96
N LEU A 138 16.48 -1.88 3.42
CA LEU A 138 15.46 -1.01 2.86
C LEU A 138 15.83 0.48 2.94
N SER A 139 16.45 0.91 4.05
CA SER A 139 16.92 2.28 4.24
C SER A 139 17.94 2.75 3.18
N HIS A 140 18.80 1.85 2.70
CA HIS A 140 19.83 2.17 1.69
C HIS A 140 19.23 2.55 0.32
N MET A 141 18.07 1.97 -0.03
CA MET A 141 17.38 2.36 -1.27
C MET A 141 16.86 3.80 -1.17
N GLY A 142 16.42 4.20 0.02
CA GLY A 142 16.03 5.58 0.33
C GLY A 142 17.17 6.56 -0.01
N SER A 143 18.36 6.32 0.53
CA SER A 143 19.50 7.21 0.30
C SER A 143 19.95 7.27 -1.16
N LEU A 144 19.98 6.14 -1.87
CA LEU A 144 20.54 6.08 -3.23
C LEU A 144 19.77 6.94 -4.24
N LEU A 145 18.44 6.97 -4.12
CA LEU A 145 17.57 7.62 -5.10
C LEU A 145 17.32 9.10 -4.77
N PHE A 146 17.62 9.54 -3.55
CA PHE A 146 17.23 10.87 -3.07
C PHE A 146 17.83 12.01 -3.90
N ASP A 147 19.15 12.04 -4.09
CA ASP A 147 19.84 13.13 -4.78
C ASP A 147 19.44 13.21 -6.27
N VAL A 148 19.38 12.05 -6.93
CA VAL A 148 19.00 11.94 -8.34
C VAL A 148 17.58 12.44 -8.55
N LEU A 149 16.62 11.95 -7.76
CA LEU A 149 15.21 12.34 -7.91
C LEU A 149 14.97 13.81 -7.54
N THR A 150 15.70 14.33 -6.55
CA THR A 150 15.61 15.75 -6.17
C THR A 150 16.06 16.66 -7.31
N SER A 151 17.21 16.35 -7.93
CA SER A 151 17.71 17.10 -9.09
C SER A 151 16.78 17.01 -10.30
N LEU A 152 16.26 15.82 -10.60
CA LEU A 152 15.38 15.61 -11.76
C LEU A 152 14.02 16.28 -11.62
N ASP A 153 13.42 16.29 -10.43
CA ASP A 153 12.10 16.87 -10.22
C ASP A 153 12.08 18.39 -10.48
N VAL A 154 13.16 19.10 -10.12
CA VAL A 154 13.29 20.53 -10.40
C VAL A 154 13.43 20.80 -11.90
N LYS A 155 14.19 19.95 -12.60
CA LYS A 155 14.52 20.15 -14.03
C LYS A 155 13.40 19.72 -14.98
N LEU A 156 12.56 18.78 -14.59
CA LEU A 156 11.59 18.12 -15.47
C LEU A 156 10.14 18.58 -15.25
N GLN A 157 9.91 19.72 -14.60
CA GLN A 157 8.56 20.28 -14.49
C GLN A 157 8.00 20.67 -15.87
N THR A 158 6.75 20.29 -16.11
CA THR A 158 6.05 20.50 -17.39
C THR A 158 4.65 21.07 -17.17
N THR A 159 3.95 21.37 -18.26
CA THR A 159 2.54 21.78 -18.21
C THR A 159 1.62 20.68 -17.66
N ALA A 160 2.05 19.42 -17.63
CA ALA A 160 1.29 18.30 -17.06
C ALA A 160 1.30 18.31 -15.52
N ASP A 161 2.17 19.11 -14.90
CA ASP A 161 2.31 19.29 -13.45
C ASP A 161 1.47 20.46 -12.93
N ILE A 162 0.87 21.25 -13.82
CA ILE A 162 0.03 22.40 -13.45
C ILE A 162 -1.31 21.90 -12.91
N GLU A 163 -1.59 22.22 -11.65
CA GLU A 163 -2.88 21.99 -10.99
C GLU A 163 -3.98 22.88 -11.59
N ARG A 164 -4.72 22.33 -12.56
CA ARG A 164 -5.74 23.06 -13.33
C ARG A 164 -7.16 22.58 -13.14
N TYR A 165 -7.35 21.34 -12.68
CA TYR A 165 -8.68 20.75 -12.53
C TYR A 165 -9.20 20.99 -11.12
N THR A 166 -10.43 21.50 -11.04
CA THR A 166 -11.21 21.47 -9.81
C THR A 166 -11.57 20.03 -9.44
N PRO A 167 -11.94 19.73 -8.18
CA PRO A 167 -12.36 18.40 -7.78
C PRO A 167 -13.54 17.85 -8.58
N ASP A 168 -14.49 18.70 -8.98
CA ASP A 168 -15.66 18.29 -9.77
C ASP A 168 -15.28 17.94 -11.22
N GLU A 169 -14.34 18.66 -11.83
CA GLU A 169 -13.80 18.33 -13.15
C GLU A 169 -12.95 17.05 -13.09
N ALA A 170 -12.08 16.96 -12.09
CA ALA A 170 -11.27 15.78 -11.79
C ALA A 170 -12.13 14.54 -11.58
N GLN A 171 -13.25 14.68 -10.86
CA GLN A 171 -14.22 13.61 -10.63
C GLN A 171 -14.78 13.09 -11.96
N LYS A 172 -15.24 13.98 -12.85
CA LYS A 172 -15.82 13.58 -14.15
C LYS A 172 -14.79 12.88 -15.04
N LEU A 173 -13.58 13.43 -15.12
CA LEU A 173 -12.49 12.87 -15.93
C LEU A 173 -12.08 11.49 -15.41
N LEU A 174 -11.85 11.37 -14.11
CA LEU A 174 -11.42 10.12 -13.49
C LEU A 174 -12.54 9.06 -13.58
N GLN A 175 -13.79 9.43 -13.29
CA GLN A 175 -14.93 8.51 -13.43
C GLN A 175 -15.06 7.95 -14.84
N THR A 176 -14.87 8.79 -15.87
CA THR A 176 -14.91 8.36 -17.27
C THR A 176 -13.82 7.32 -17.56
N ARG A 177 -12.58 7.57 -17.12
CA ARG A 177 -11.45 6.65 -17.29
C ARG A 177 -11.68 5.32 -16.55
N LEU A 178 -12.17 5.38 -15.31
CA LEU A 178 -12.46 4.18 -14.52
C LEU A 178 -13.62 3.38 -15.10
N ASN A 179 -14.67 4.01 -15.62
CA ASN A 179 -15.77 3.30 -16.30
C ASN A 179 -15.28 2.53 -17.52
N ALA A 180 -14.33 3.08 -18.28
CA ALA A 180 -13.72 2.39 -19.41
C ALA A 180 -12.87 1.18 -18.97
N PHE A 181 -12.19 1.27 -17.82
CA PHE A 181 -11.42 0.15 -17.27
C PHE A 181 -12.31 -0.94 -16.64
N PHE A 182 -13.37 -0.54 -15.93
CA PHE A 182 -14.33 -1.42 -15.26
C PHE A 182 -15.53 -1.77 -16.15
N ASP A 183 -15.25 -2.08 -17.41
CA ASP A 183 -16.24 -2.28 -18.50
C ASP A 183 -17.29 -3.37 -18.22
N GLN A 184 -16.92 -4.46 -17.56
CA GLN A 184 -17.81 -5.58 -17.23
C GLN A 184 -18.75 -5.32 -16.04
N HIS A 185 -18.52 -4.25 -15.25
CA HIS A 185 -19.25 -3.95 -14.02
C HIS A 185 -19.51 -2.44 -13.90
N GLN A 186 -20.10 -1.85 -14.95
CA GLN A 186 -20.38 -0.41 -15.01
C GLN A 186 -21.21 0.06 -13.80
N GLY A 187 -20.86 1.23 -13.27
CA GLY A 187 -21.52 1.83 -12.12
C GLY A 187 -21.18 1.21 -10.75
N LYS A 188 -20.34 0.17 -10.70
CA LYS A 188 -19.84 -0.37 -9.42
C LYS A 188 -18.74 0.46 -8.78
N VAL A 189 -17.98 1.21 -9.57
CA VAL A 189 -16.87 2.05 -9.07
C VAL A 189 -17.25 3.52 -9.16
N ASN A 190 -17.14 4.26 -8.06
CA ASN A 190 -17.57 5.65 -7.97
C ASN A 190 -16.44 6.59 -7.56
N VAL A 191 -16.27 7.70 -8.28
CA VAL A 191 -15.42 8.82 -7.88
C VAL A 191 -16.30 9.86 -7.20
N MET A 192 -15.95 10.24 -5.98
CA MET A 192 -16.74 11.16 -5.16
C MET A 192 -15.88 12.33 -4.69
N VAL A 193 -16.45 13.53 -4.61
CA VAL A 193 -15.82 14.66 -3.91
C VAL A 193 -16.25 14.62 -2.46
N SER A 194 -15.31 14.80 -1.53
CA SER A 194 -15.56 14.70 -0.08
C SER A 194 -14.91 15.84 0.68
N ASP A 195 -15.59 16.27 1.73
CA ASP A 195 -15.13 17.29 2.67
C ASP A 195 -14.32 16.67 3.81
N GLY A 196 -13.44 17.48 4.44
CA GLY A 196 -12.69 17.06 5.63
C GLY A 196 -11.60 16.00 5.38
N MET A 197 -11.11 15.89 4.14
CA MET A 197 -9.97 15.02 3.82
C MET A 197 -8.64 15.73 4.08
N ILE A 198 -7.68 15.02 4.68
CA ILE A 198 -6.28 15.52 4.85
C ILE A 198 -5.45 15.24 3.59
N ALA A 199 -5.69 14.11 2.91
CA ALA A 199 -5.04 13.78 1.65
C ALA A 199 -5.86 14.31 0.47
N ASP A 200 -5.21 14.61 -0.64
CA ASP A 200 -5.86 15.10 -1.87
C ASP A 200 -6.83 14.06 -2.45
N ALA A 201 -6.51 12.78 -2.30
CA ALA A 201 -7.40 11.68 -2.66
C ALA A 201 -7.18 10.45 -1.77
N ALA A 202 -8.16 9.53 -1.77
CA ALA A 202 -8.08 8.24 -1.10
C ALA A 202 -8.96 7.18 -1.80
N ALA A 203 -8.44 5.96 -1.98
CA ALA A 203 -9.24 4.82 -2.42
C ALA A 203 -9.98 4.13 -1.25
N GLY A 204 -11.19 3.68 -1.54
CA GLY A 204 -12.00 2.77 -0.73
C GLY A 204 -12.21 1.44 -1.44
N ALA A 205 -13.20 0.65 -1.00
CA ALA A 205 -13.45 -0.67 -1.56
C ALA A 205 -13.92 -0.62 -3.03
N ASP A 206 -14.75 0.35 -3.36
CA ASP A 206 -15.43 0.53 -4.63
C ASP A 206 -15.47 2.02 -5.04
N SER A 207 -14.59 2.83 -4.45
CA SER A 207 -14.65 4.28 -4.68
C SER A 207 -13.28 4.95 -4.59
N ILE A 208 -13.13 6.08 -5.29
CA ILE A 208 -12.04 7.02 -5.08
C ILE A 208 -12.64 8.34 -4.59
N LYS A 209 -12.18 8.82 -3.44
CA LYS A 209 -12.58 10.11 -2.89
C LYS A 209 -11.55 11.17 -3.23
N LEU A 210 -12.02 12.32 -3.70
CA LEU A 210 -11.21 13.51 -3.99
C LEU A 210 -11.54 14.60 -2.96
N ASN A 211 -10.51 15.28 -2.45
CA ASN A 211 -10.69 16.36 -1.51
C ASN A 211 -11.32 17.60 -2.20
N ARG A 212 -12.40 18.14 -1.63
CA ARG A 212 -13.07 19.35 -2.15
C ARG A 212 -12.15 20.57 -2.23
N ASN A 213 -11.11 20.63 -1.41
CA ASN A 213 -10.20 21.78 -1.34
C ASN A 213 -8.92 21.58 -2.16
N ALA A 214 -8.73 20.42 -2.80
CA ALA A 214 -7.57 20.15 -3.63
C ALA A 214 -7.77 20.65 -5.06
N LYS A 215 -6.66 20.81 -5.78
CA LYS A 215 -6.65 20.91 -7.24
C LYS A 215 -5.85 19.75 -7.80
N PHE A 216 -6.13 19.38 -9.03
CA PHE A 216 -5.50 18.24 -9.68
C PHE A 216 -4.85 18.63 -11.00
N SER A 217 -3.71 18.03 -11.26
CA SER A 217 -2.98 18.05 -12.53
C SER A 217 -3.29 16.82 -13.38
N ASP A 218 -2.85 16.82 -14.64
CA ASP A 218 -2.98 15.64 -15.51
C ASP A 218 -2.19 14.44 -14.97
N ARG A 219 -1.00 14.69 -14.44
CA ARG A 219 -0.19 13.64 -13.81
C ARG A 219 -0.88 13.03 -12.61
N GLU A 220 -1.51 13.84 -11.76
CA GLU A 220 -2.24 13.34 -10.60
C GLU A 220 -3.47 12.53 -11.01
N LEU A 221 -4.25 13.00 -11.99
CA LEU A 221 -5.36 12.22 -12.52
C LEU A 221 -4.90 10.89 -13.12
N LYS A 222 -3.76 10.88 -13.82
CA LYS A 222 -3.18 9.65 -14.37
C LYS A 222 -2.68 8.72 -13.26
N TYR A 223 -2.02 9.27 -12.25
CA TYR A 223 -1.62 8.54 -11.05
C TYR A 223 -2.83 7.90 -10.35
N LEU A 224 -3.90 8.66 -10.10
CA LEU A 224 -5.10 8.15 -9.42
C LEU A 224 -5.78 7.04 -10.23
N GLU A 225 -5.86 7.19 -11.55
CA GLU A 225 -6.36 6.14 -12.44
C GLU A 225 -5.57 4.83 -12.26
N VAL A 226 -4.25 4.91 -12.25
CA VAL A 226 -3.35 3.75 -12.28
C VAL A 226 -3.18 3.12 -10.90
N HIS A 227 -2.78 3.92 -9.91
CA HIS A 227 -2.45 3.46 -8.56
C HIS A 227 -3.73 3.10 -7.80
N GLU A 228 -4.64 4.06 -7.67
CA GLU A 228 -5.86 3.89 -6.88
C GLU A 228 -6.90 3.07 -7.64
N GLY A 229 -7.11 3.35 -8.93
CA GLY A 229 -8.09 2.68 -9.78
C GLY A 229 -7.68 1.27 -10.18
N TRP A 230 -6.69 1.12 -11.06
CA TRP A 230 -6.35 -0.17 -11.65
C TRP A 230 -5.84 -1.18 -10.62
N VAL A 231 -5.07 -0.73 -9.62
CA VAL A 231 -4.50 -1.62 -8.60
C VAL A 231 -5.40 -1.73 -7.37
N HIS A 232 -5.59 -0.66 -6.59
CA HIS A 232 -6.29 -0.79 -5.31
C HIS A 232 -7.77 -1.16 -5.47
N VAL A 233 -8.53 -0.45 -6.31
CA VAL A 233 -9.92 -0.79 -6.59
C VAL A 233 -10.00 -2.07 -7.43
N GLY A 234 -9.16 -2.22 -8.46
CA GLY A 234 -9.15 -3.39 -9.34
C GLY A 234 -8.96 -4.72 -8.61
N THR A 235 -7.98 -4.80 -7.71
CA THR A 235 -7.77 -6.00 -6.88
C THR A 235 -8.87 -6.20 -5.85
N THR A 236 -9.46 -5.14 -5.30
CA THR A 236 -10.63 -5.27 -4.41
C THR A 236 -11.81 -5.89 -5.14
N MET A 237 -12.09 -5.41 -6.36
CA MET A 237 -13.13 -5.94 -7.24
C MET A 237 -12.85 -7.40 -7.61
N ASN A 238 -11.63 -7.71 -8.09
CA ASN A 238 -11.26 -9.08 -8.42
C ASN A 238 -11.41 -10.04 -7.23
N GLY A 239 -11.01 -9.59 -6.03
CA GLY A 239 -11.19 -10.33 -4.80
C GLY A 239 -12.68 -10.53 -4.47
N ALA A 240 -13.50 -9.48 -4.59
CA ALA A 240 -14.93 -9.55 -4.26
C ALA A 240 -15.72 -10.44 -5.22
N MET A 241 -15.24 -10.59 -6.45
CA MET A 241 -15.84 -11.43 -7.49
C MET A 241 -15.41 -12.90 -7.41
N GLN A 242 -14.52 -13.28 -6.48
CA GLN A 242 -14.16 -14.68 -6.30
C GLN A 242 -15.38 -15.47 -5.80
N PRO A 243 -15.73 -16.62 -6.42
CA PRO A 243 -16.99 -17.31 -6.17
C PRO A 243 -17.13 -17.82 -4.74
N TYR A 244 -16.02 -18.26 -4.14
CA TYR A 244 -15.98 -18.81 -2.79
C TYR A 244 -15.06 -18.00 -1.87
N CYS A 245 -13.93 -17.52 -2.39
CA CYS A 245 -12.88 -16.84 -1.63
C CYS A 245 -12.99 -15.31 -1.66
N PHE A 246 -14.20 -14.73 -1.55
CA PHE A 246 -14.39 -13.29 -1.68
C PHE A 246 -13.78 -12.45 -0.52
N PHE A 247 -13.33 -13.10 0.55
CA PHE A 247 -12.49 -12.51 1.59
C PHE A 247 -11.17 -11.95 1.04
N LEU A 248 -10.73 -12.42 -0.14
CA LEU A 248 -9.61 -11.84 -0.89
C LEU A 248 -9.87 -10.39 -1.32
N SER A 249 -11.09 -9.86 -1.19
CA SER A 249 -11.35 -8.41 -1.34
C SER A 249 -10.79 -7.57 -0.20
N LYS A 250 -10.45 -8.18 0.95
CA LYS A 250 -9.99 -7.48 2.15
C LYS A 250 -8.51 -7.79 2.40
N GLY A 251 -7.69 -6.76 2.45
CA GLY A 251 -6.27 -6.89 2.74
C GLY A 251 -6.00 -6.80 4.23
N SER A 252 -5.34 -7.80 4.79
CA SER A 252 -4.66 -7.65 6.07
C SER A 252 -3.46 -6.70 5.93
N PRO A 253 -2.87 -6.21 7.03
CA PRO A 253 -1.74 -5.28 6.98
C PRO A 253 -0.61 -5.68 6.02
N SER A 254 -0.19 -6.94 5.99
CA SER A 254 0.92 -7.37 5.14
C SER A 254 0.59 -7.33 3.65
N CYS A 255 -0.69 -7.49 3.28
CA CYS A 255 -1.15 -7.30 1.90
C CYS A 255 -0.81 -5.89 1.39
N SER A 256 -0.71 -4.89 2.29
CA SER A 256 -0.30 -3.53 1.91
C SER A 256 1.05 -3.52 1.20
N VAL A 257 2.02 -4.34 1.62
CA VAL A 257 3.33 -4.41 0.96
C VAL A 257 3.18 -4.77 -0.52
N ILE A 258 2.43 -5.82 -0.83
CA ILE A 258 2.23 -6.25 -2.21
C ILE A 258 1.33 -5.30 -2.98
N GLN A 259 0.30 -4.74 -2.35
CA GLN A 259 -0.60 -3.80 -3.01
C GLN A 259 0.10 -2.49 -3.39
N GLU A 260 0.85 -1.89 -2.47
CA GLU A 260 1.64 -0.70 -2.79
C GLU A 260 2.74 -1.05 -3.80
N GLY A 261 3.37 -2.22 -3.69
CA GLY A 261 4.35 -2.70 -4.64
C GLY A 261 3.82 -2.86 -6.07
N LEU A 262 2.67 -3.50 -6.22
CA LEU A 262 1.95 -3.63 -7.49
C LEU A 262 1.57 -2.27 -8.06
N ALA A 263 1.15 -1.34 -7.20
CA ALA A 263 0.79 0.00 -7.62
C ALA A 263 2.01 0.77 -8.14
N VAL A 264 3.13 0.74 -7.40
CA VAL A 264 4.39 1.39 -7.81
C VAL A 264 4.95 0.79 -9.09
N ILE A 265 5.00 -0.54 -9.24
CA ILE A 265 5.49 -1.14 -10.50
C ILE A 265 4.56 -0.79 -11.67
N THR A 266 3.23 -0.76 -11.45
CA THR A 266 2.26 -0.37 -12.48
C THR A 266 2.45 1.10 -12.88
N GLU A 267 2.71 2.00 -11.93
CA GLU A 267 3.07 3.39 -12.22
C GLU A 267 4.33 3.47 -13.10
N VAL A 268 5.36 2.66 -12.81
CA VAL A 268 6.63 2.65 -13.57
C VAL A 268 6.43 2.13 -14.99
N VAL A 269 5.83 0.95 -15.17
CA VAL A 269 5.69 0.34 -16.51
C VAL A 269 4.63 1.01 -17.38
N SER A 270 3.73 1.79 -16.78
CA SER A 270 2.77 2.64 -17.51
C SER A 270 3.27 4.06 -17.76
N PHE A 271 4.49 4.40 -17.32
CA PHE A 271 5.05 5.75 -17.35
C PHE A 271 4.16 6.81 -16.70
N SER A 272 3.45 6.42 -15.65
CA SER A 272 2.56 7.30 -14.87
C SER A 272 3.26 7.86 -13.62
N SER A 273 4.40 7.29 -13.23
CA SER A 273 5.27 7.85 -12.19
C SER A 273 6.12 9.02 -12.70
N TYR A 274 6.60 9.86 -11.79
CA TYR A 274 7.45 11.02 -12.05
C TYR A 274 8.40 11.27 -10.86
N PRO A 275 9.50 12.04 -11.04
CA PRO A 275 10.53 12.19 -10.01
C PRO A 275 10.01 12.63 -8.64
N GLY A 276 9.15 13.65 -8.58
CA GLY A 276 8.55 14.11 -7.33
C GLY A 276 7.72 13.04 -6.61
N ARG A 277 7.03 12.17 -7.35
CA ARG A 277 6.32 11.02 -6.78
C ARG A 277 7.28 10.02 -6.14
N MET A 278 8.35 9.65 -6.83
CA MET A 278 9.35 8.73 -6.29
C MET A 278 10.09 9.34 -5.10
N ARG A 279 10.43 10.63 -5.15
CA ARG A 279 11.04 11.35 -4.03
C ARG A 279 10.14 11.33 -2.79
N LYS A 280 8.82 11.52 -2.93
CA LYS A 280 7.87 11.40 -1.81
C LYS A 280 7.94 10.01 -1.15
N ILE A 281 8.07 8.92 -1.92
CA ILE A 281 8.20 7.56 -1.39
C ILE A 281 9.54 7.39 -0.67
N THR A 282 10.63 7.80 -1.31
CA THR A 282 12.00 7.75 -0.79
C THR A 282 12.14 8.51 0.53
N ASN A 283 11.59 9.73 0.62
CA ASN A 283 11.70 10.56 1.82
C ASN A 283 10.96 9.95 3.01
N ARG A 284 9.88 9.19 2.77
CA ARG A 284 9.16 8.48 3.84
C ARG A 284 10.00 7.35 4.44
N VAL A 285 10.73 6.61 3.60
CA VAL A 285 11.65 5.58 4.08
C VAL A 285 12.76 6.20 4.95
N ILE A 286 13.37 7.28 4.47
CA ILE A 286 14.42 8.01 5.22
C ILE A 286 13.86 8.56 6.53
N ALA A 287 12.65 9.14 6.53
CA ALA A 287 12.04 9.68 7.73
C ALA A 287 11.78 8.59 8.78
N ILE A 288 11.28 7.41 8.37
CA ILE A 288 11.06 6.29 9.28
C ILE A 288 12.38 5.79 9.86
N ASP A 289 13.43 5.66 9.04
CA ASP A 289 14.79 5.28 9.47
C ASP A 289 15.38 6.27 10.49
N LYS A 290 15.17 7.57 10.29
CA LYS A 290 15.57 8.61 11.25
C LYS A 290 14.86 8.43 12.61
N VAL A 291 13.57 8.11 12.62
CA VAL A 291 12.85 7.86 13.88
C VAL A 291 13.34 6.60 14.57
N THR A 292 13.64 5.52 13.84
CA THR A 292 14.24 4.32 14.44
C THR A 292 15.63 4.60 15.03
N GLN A 293 16.32 5.64 14.56
CA GLN A 293 17.59 6.14 15.10
C GLN A 293 17.42 7.20 16.21
N GLY A 294 16.19 7.47 16.67
CA GLY A 294 15.91 8.35 17.80
C GLY A 294 15.42 9.77 17.46
N ALA A 295 15.17 10.07 16.18
CA ALA A 295 14.59 11.36 15.80
C ALA A 295 13.15 11.50 16.30
N ASN A 296 12.79 12.68 16.83
CA ASN A 296 11.43 12.98 17.26
C ASN A 296 10.64 13.74 16.17
N PHE A 297 9.40 14.10 16.47
CA PHE A 297 8.50 14.80 15.54
C PHE A 297 9.09 16.11 14.98
N LEU A 298 9.78 16.91 15.80
CA LEU A 298 10.39 18.16 15.35
C LEU A 298 11.53 17.91 14.38
N ASP A 299 12.34 16.88 14.64
CA ASP A 299 13.46 16.52 13.77
C ASP A 299 12.97 16.09 12.38
N ILE A 300 11.91 15.28 12.34
CA ILE A 300 11.30 14.83 11.08
C ILE A 300 10.58 15.97 10.37
N TYR A 301 9.90 16.85 11.10
CA TYR A 301 9.30 18.05 10.52
C TYR A 301 10.34 18.93 9.84
N ARG A 302 11.45 19.23 10.54
CA ARG A 302 12.57 20.00 9.99
C ARG A 302 13.20 19.31 8.79
N TYR A 303 13.38 18.00 8.84
CA TYR A 303 13.88 17.22 7.71
C TYR A 303 13.01 17.40 6.44
N PHE A 304 11.67 17.38 6.57
CA PHE A 304 10.81 17.62 5.42
C PHE A 304 10.86 19.06 4.91
N ILE A 305 11.04 20.05 5.79
CA ILE A 305 11.32 21.44 5.40
C ILE A 305 12.63 21.54 4.61
N ASP A 306 13.69 20.88 5.09
CA ASP A 306 15.00 20.85 4.42
C ASP A 306 14.93 20.16 3.04
N CYS A 307 13.99 19.22 2.88
CA CYS A 307 13.65 18.62 1.59
C CYS A 307 12.85 19.55 0.65
N GLY A 308 12.56 20.79 1.06
CA GLY A 308 11.86 21.80 0.28
C GLY A 308 10.33 21.69 0.29
N LEU A 309 9.74 20.93 1.22
CA LEU A 309 8.28 20.89 1.37
C LEU A 309 7.77 22.14 2.09
N LYS A 310 6.53 22.54 1.79
CA LYS A 310 5.84 23.60 2.53
C LYS A 310 5.58 23.17 3.98
N GLU A 311 5.32 24.14 4.86
CA GLU A 311 5.07 23.88 6.29
C GLU A 311 3.94 22.88 6.52
N ASP A 312 2.79 23.08 5.85
CA ASP A 312 1.63 22.19 5.97
C ASP A 312 1.92 20.76 5.49
N ASP A 313 2.61 20.63 4.35
CA ASP A 313 2.98 19.34 3.78
C ASP A 313 3.98 18.60 4.67
N SER A 314 4.95 19.33 5.22
CA SER A 314 5.95 18.81 6.15
C SER A 314 5.30 18.30 7.43
N TYR A 315 4.35 19.05 8.00
CA TYR A 315 3.56 18.59 9.13
C TYR A 315 2.79 17.31 8.79
N ASN A 316 2.10 17.29 7.65
CA ASN A 316 1.29 16.14 7.23
C ASN A 316 2.15 14.89 7.01
N GLN A 317 3.33 14.99 6.36
CA GLN A 317 4.24 13.85 6.22
C GLN A 317 4.79 13.39 7.58
N THR A 318 5.10 14.32 8.48
CA THR A 318 5.56 13.99 9.83
C THR A 318 4.49 13.24 10.64
N VAL A 319 3.24 13.70 10.59
CA VAL A 319 2.10 12.99 11.21
C VAL A 319 1.95 11.58 10.66
N ARG A 320 2.17 11.35 9.35
CA ARG A 320 2.11 9.99 8.78
C ARG A 320 3.12 9.03 9.42
N VAL A 321 4.29 9.54 9.83
CA VAL A 321 5.34 8.77 10.50
C VAL A 321 4.98 8.49 11.96
N PHE A 322 4.36 9.42 12.68
CA PHE A 322 4.10 9.28 14.12
C PHE A 322 2.68 8.88 14.52
N ARG A 323 1.71 8.93 13.61
CA ARG A 323 0.30 8.61 13.90
C ARG A 323 0.14 7.20 14.50
N GLY A 324 -0.61 7.11 15.59
CA GLY A 324 -0.78 5.90 16.41
C GLY A 324 0.27 5.73 17.51
N SER A 325 1.38 6.47 17.42
CA SER A 325 2.44 6.58 18.42
C SER A 325 2.42 7.96 19.09
N THR A 326 3.48 8.30 19.83
CA THR A 326 3.69 9.64 20.41
C THR A 326 4.76 10.41 19.62
N PRO A 327 4.83 11.75 19.72
CA PRO A 327 5.83 12.57 19.01
C PRO A 327 7.30 12.27 19.34
N SER A 328 7.56 11.52 20.40
CA SER A 328 8.90 11.02 20.78
C SER A 328 8.97 9.48 20.80
N GLY A 329 7.93 8.79 20.31
CA GLY A 329 7.87 7.34 20.21
C GLY A 329 8.38 6.83 18.86
N GLY A 330 8.30 5.51 18.66
CA GLY A 330 8.70 4.88 17.39
C GLY A 330 7.70 5.13 16.24
N PRO A 331 8.10 4.88 14.98
CA PRO A 331 7.28 5.18 13.80
C PRO A 331 6.13 4.19 13.57
N PHE A 332 5.12 4.65 12.83
CA PHE A 332 4.18 3.82 12.09
C PHE A 332 4.77 3.48 10.71
N THR A 333 5.16 2.24 10.52
CA THR A 333 6.02 1.79 9.41
C THR A 333 5.28 1.40 8.13
N LYS A 334 3.96 1.63 8.03
CA LYS A 334 3.18 1.29 6.82
C LYS A 334 3.81 1.82 5.53
N ASP A 335 4.33 3.06 5.54
CA ASP A 335 4.86 3.69 4.32
C ASP A 335 6.16 3.04 3.81
N LEU A 336 6.77 2.08 4.53
CA LEU A 336 7.80 1.18 3.99
C LEU A 336 7.27 0.23 2.90
N SER A 337 5.96 -0.04 2.92
CA SER A 337 5.27 -0.97 2.01
C SER A 337 5.51 -0.65 0.53
N TYR A 338 5.57 0.64 0.17
CA TYR A 338 5.79 1.08 -1.22
C TYR A 338 7.12 0.59 -1.77
N ALA A 339 8.19 0.94 -1.05
CA ALA A 339 9.57 0.64 -1.39
C ALA A 339 9.83 -0.88 -1.34
N LYS A 340 9.45 -1.52 -0.22
CA LYS A 340 9.61 -2.96 -0.02
C LYS A 340 8.83 -3.76 -1.05
N GLY A 341 7.57 -3.40 -1.28
CA GLY A 341 6.69 -4.03 -2.24
C GLY A 341 7.20 -3.96 -3.67
N PHE A 342 7.67 -2.78 -4.09
CA PHE A 342 8.22 -2.58 -5.44
C PHE A 342 9.39 -3.53 -5.71
N VAL A 343 10.35 -3.58 -4.79
CA VAL A 343 11.53 -4.46 -4.91
C VAL A 343 11.11 -5.93 -4.98
N LEU A 344 10.21 -6.37 -4.10
CA LEU A 344 9.73 -7.76 -4.09
C LEU A 344 9.03 -8.15 -5.39
N ILE A 345 8.11 -7.30 -5.86
CA ILE A 345 7.31 -7.59 -7.06
C ILE A 345 8.15 -7.52 -8.32
N TYR A 346 9.01 -6.52 -8.46
CA TYR A 346 9.92 -6.42 -9.60
C TYR A 346 10.81 -7.67 -9.70
N ASN A 347 11.47 -8.06 -8.61
CA ASN A 347 12.33 -9.24 -8.60
C ASN A 347 11.55 -10.54 -8.87
N PHE A 348 10.34 -10.65 -8.31
CA PHE A 348 9.48 -11.80 -8.58
C PHE A 348 9.08 -11.88 -10.06
N ILE A 349 8.70 -10.77 -10.70
CA ILE A 349 8.36 -10.75 -12.13
C ILE A 349 9.56 -11.17 -12.98
N CYS A 350 10.74 -10.60 -12.71
CA CYS A 350 11.99 -10.98 -13.36
C CYS A 350 12.28 -12.48 -13.21
N PHE A 351 12.12 -13.02 -12.00
CA PHE A 351 12.29 -14.44 -11.73
C PHE A 351 11.27 -15.30 -12.49
N ALA A 352 9.98 -14.95 -12.44
CA ALA A 352 8.92 -15.68 -13.14
C ALA A 352 9.17 -15.74 -14.65
N ILE A 353 9.65 -14.65 -15.25
CA ILE A 353 10.02 -14.60 -16.67
C ILE A 353 11.23 -15.49 -16.96
N ALA A 354 12.29 -15.40 -16.13
CA ALA A 354 13.49 -16.22 -16.29
C ALA A 354 13.19 -17.72 -16.16
N GLN A 355 12.16 -18.09 -15.39
CA GLN A 355 11.69 -19.48 -15.25
C GLN A 355 10.61 -19.87 -16.27
N HIS A 356 10.29 -19.01 -17.25
CA HIS A 356 9.22 -19.23 -18.24
C HIS A 356 7.83 -19.46 -17.62
N ARG A 357 7.57 -18.89 -16.44
CA ARG A 357 6.31 -18.97 -15.67
C ARG A 357 5.55 -17.65 -15.65
N VAL A 358 5.49 -16.98 -16.80
CA VAL A 358 4.83 -15.66 -16.95
C VAL A 358 3.32 -15.71 -16.71
N ASP A 359 2.72 -16.90 -16.87
CA ASP A 359 1.31 -17.20 -16.63
C ASP A 359 0.87 -16.96 -15.18
N ILE A 360 1.83 -16.95 -14.24
CA ILE A 360 1.57 -16.71 -12.81
C ILE A 360 1.39 -15.22 -12.53
N ILE A 361 2.02 -14.33 -13.30
CA ILE A 361 2.05 -12.88 -13.01
C ILE A 361 0.64 -12.28 -12.84
N PRO A 362 -0.36 -12.59 -13.70
CA PRO A 362 -1.71 -12.09 -13.51
C PRO A 362 -2.32 -12.44 -12.15
N LEU A 363 -1.97 -13.58 -11.54
CA LEU A 363 -2.54 -14.00 -10.24
C LEU A 363 -2.25 -13.03 -9.10
N LEU A 364 -1.23 -12.17 -9.23
CA LEU A 364 -0.96 -11.09 -8.29
C LEU A 364 -2.13 -10.08 -8.18
N PHE A 365 -3.02 -10.06 -9.17
CA PHE A 365 -4.19 -9.19 -9.20
C PHE A 365 -5.50 -9.89 -8.79
N THR A 366 -5.47 -11.18 -8.42
CA THR A 366 -6.67 -11.94 -8.00
C THR A 366 -7.40 -11.31 -6.82
N GLY A 367 -6.67 -10.61 -5.95
CA GLY A 367 -7.23 -9.95 -4.77
C GLY A 367 -6.17 -9.24 -3.94
N LYS A 368 -6.47 -9.03 -2.66
CA LYS A 368 -5.57 -8.54 -1.63
C LYS A 368 -4.82 -9.71 -1.01
N LEU A 369 -3.63 -9.98 -1.55
CA LEU A 369 -2.78 -11.11 -1.21
C LEU A 369 -1.39 -10.65 -0.78
N VAL A 370 -0.62 -11.55 -0.17
CA VAL A 370 0.83 -11.42 -0.08
C VAL A 370 1.54 -12.38 -1.04
N LEU A 371 2.81 -12.11 -1.32
CA LEU A 371 3.56 -12.86 -2.33
C LEU A 371 3.70 -14.36 -1.98
N ASP A 372 3.88 -14.65 -0.69
CA ASP A 372 3.97 -16.02 -0.16
C ASP A 372 2.67 -16.84 -0.30
N ASP A 373 1.54 -16.21 -0.65
CA ASP A 373 0.29 -16.90 -0.94
C ASP A 373 0.21 -17.46 -2.36
N LEU A 374 1.11 -17.05 -3.25
CA LEU A 374 1.01 -17.38 -4.67
C LEU A 374 0.96 -18.89 -4.96
N PRO A 375 1.76 -19.76 -4.29
CA PRO A 375 1.61 -21.21 -4.46
C PRO A 375 0.23 -21.73 -4.04
N LEU A 376 -0.39 -21.13 -3.02
CA LEU A 376 -1.73 -21.50 -2.57
C LEU A 376 -2.79 -21.08 -3.59
N LEU A 377 -2.65 -19.89 -4.18
CA LEU A 377 -3.55 -19.41 -5.22
C LEU A 377 -3.52 -20.31 -6.46
N ILE A 378 -2.34 -20.79 -6.86
CA ILE A 378 -2.22 -21.75 -7.97
C ILE A 378 -3.03 -23.02 -7.67
N GLN A 379 -2.89 -23.59 -6.47
CA GLN A 379 -3.65 -24.78 -6.07
C GLN A 379 -5.16 -24.51 -6.01
N LEU A 380 -5.58 -23.36 -5.47
CA LEU A 380 -7.00 -22.99 -5.42
C LEU A 380 -7.59 -22.81 -6.83
N LYS A 381 -6.81 -22.29 -7.77
CA LYS A 381 -7.22 -22.14 -9.17
C LYS A 381 -7.38 -23.50 -9.85
N GLU A 382 -6.43 -24.42 -9.64
CA GLU A 382 -6.50 -25.80 -10.14
C GLU A 382 -7.73 -26.55 -9.58
N GLN A 383 -8.11 -26.25 -8.34
CA GLN A 383 -9.32 -26.79 -7.68
C GLN A 383 -10.62 -26.07 -8.07
N ALA A 384 -10.56 -25.04 -8.92
CA ALA A 384 -11.66 -24.16 -9.29
C ALA A 384 -12.33 -23.46 -8.09
N LEU A 385 -11.59 -23.21 -7.01
CA LEU A 385 -12.03 -22.44 -5.85
C LEU A 385 -11.87 -20.92 -6.04
N ILE A 386 -11.00 -20.53 -6.97
CA ILE A 386 -10.83 -19.15 -7.43
C ILE A 386 -10.81 -19.10 -8.95
N THR A 387 -11.10 -17.94 -9.50
CA THR A 387 -11.05 -17.64 -10.94
C THR A 387 -9.88 -16.70 -11.25
N ALA A 388 -9.53 -16.62 -12.54
CA ALA A 388 -8.55 -15.63 -12.99
C ALA A 388 -9.08 -14.20 -12.73
N PRO A 389 -8.20 -13.23 -12.43
CA PRO A 389 -8.63 -11.84 -12.25
C PRO A 389 -9.22 -11.29 -13.55
N ILE A 390 -10.32 -10.56 -13.40
CA ILE A 390 -11.04 -9.94 -14.52
C ILE A 390 -10.37 -8.63 -14.90
N TYR A 391 -10.06 -7.81 -13.90
CA TYR A 391 -9.46 -6.50 -14.08
C TYR A 391 -7.95 -6.56 -13.93
N LEU A 392 -7.25 -6.47 -15.06
CA LEU A 392 -5.80 -6.35 -15.13
C LEU A 392 -5.42 -4.99 -15.73
N PRO A 393 -4.45 -4.28 -15.15
CA PRO A 393 -3.84 -3.13 -15.82
C PRO A 393 -3.35 -3.53 -17.22
N PRO A 394 -3.42 -2.63 -18.23
CA PRO A 394 -3.09 -2.98 -19.61
C PRO A 394 -1.72 -3.66 -19.78
N GLN A 395 -0.71 -3.17 -19.05
CA GLN A 395 0.66 -3.69 -19.09
C GLN A 395 0.78 -5.11 -18.51
N PHE A 396 -0.11 -5.50 -17.62
CA PHE A 396 -0.15 -6.86 -17.03
C PHE A 396 -1.09 -7.80 -17.78
N ARG A 397 -1.89 -7.27 -18.72
CA ARG A 397 -2.71 -8.05 -19.65
C ARG A 397 -1.89 -8.52 -20.85
N ASP A 398 -1.00 -7.67 -21.36
CA ASP A 398 -0.04 -8.02 -22.42
C ASP A 398 1.27 -8.54 -21.83
N LEU A 399 1.30 -9.84 -21.52
CA LEU A 399 2.48 -10.49 -20.95
C LEU A 399 3.66 -10.52 -21.93
N ALA A 400 3.44 -10.42 -23.24
CA ALA A 400 4.53 -10.40 -24.22
C ALA A 400 5.29 -9.07 -24.15
N ALA A 401 4.57 -7.94 -24.10
CA ALA A 401 5.16 -6.63 -23.91
C ALA A 401 5.88 -6.52 -22.55
N LEU A 402 5.22 -6.97 -21.47
CA LEU A 402 5.82 -6.98 -20.13
C LEU A 402 7.11 -7.80 -20.09
N SER A 403 7.07 -9.01 -20.67
CA SER A 403 8.23 -9.91 -20.69
C SER A 403 9.39 -9.31 -21.46
N THR A 404 9.12 -8.60 -22.57
CA THR A 404 10.15 -7.91 -23.36
C THR A 404 10.85 -6.85 -22.52
N TRP A 405 10.10 -5.95 -21.88
CA TRP A 405 10.65 -4.89 -21.03
C TRP A 405 11.49 -5.44 -19.88
N MET A 406 10.96 -6.45 -19.18
CA MET A 406 11.62 -7.07 -18.01
C MET A 406 12.86 -7.88 -18.41
N SER A 407 12.86 -8.51 -19.58
CA SER A 407 14.02 -9.26 -20.09
C SER A 407 15.21 -8.35 -20.40
N PHE A 408 14.97 -7.16 -20.95
CA PHE A 408 16.02 -6.15 -21.07
C PHE A 408 16.56 -5.74 -19.71
N SER A 409 15.69 -5.58 -18.72
CA SER A 409 16.10 -5.22 -17.36
C SER A 409 17.05 -6.26 -16.73
N LEU A 410 16.83 -7.56 -16.97
CA LEU A 410 17.76 -8.63 -16.54
C LEU A 410 19.16 -8.48 -17.14
N PHE A 411 19.27 -8.04 -18.39
CA PHE A 411 20.56 -7.78 -19.03
C PHE A 411 21.20 -6.49 -18.52
N LEU A 412 20.42 -5.43 -18.36
CA LEU A 412 20.88 -4.12 -17.86
C LEU A 412 21.48 -4.22 -16.45
N ASN A 413 20.97 -5.12 -15.61
CA ASN A 413 21.50 -5.37 -14.26
C ASN A 413 22.91 -5.98 -14.24
N LYS A 414 23.48 -6.35 -15.40
CA LYS A 414 24.86 -6.86 -15.50
C LYS A 414 25.89 -5.74 -15.73
N PHE A 415 25.46 -4.52 -16.01
CA PHE A 415 26.36 -3.42 -16.27
C PHE A 415 26.82 -2.76 -14.97
N ASP A 416 28.11 -2.38 -14.95
CA ASP A 416 28.65 -1.49 -13.94
C ASP A 416 28.36 -0.04 -14.34
N MET A 417 27.53 0.64 -13.55
CA MET A 417 27.12 2.02 -13.81
C MET A 417 28.28 3.01 -13.65
N ASP A 418 29.26 2.75 -12.80
CA ASP A 418 30.41 3.63 -12.61
C ASP A 418 31.31 3.59 -13.85
N GLU A 419 31.52 2.40 -14.42
CA GLU A 419 32.26 2.24 -15.67
C GLU A 419 31.50 2.85 -16.86
N ILE A 420 30.18 2.68 -16.94
CA ILE A 420 29.34 3.36 -17.94
C ILE A 420 29.49 4.88 -17.83
N GLN A 421 29.37 5.43 -16.62
CA GLN A 421 29.46 6.88 -16.41
C GLN A 421 30.82 7.44 -16.81
N LYS A 422 31.92 6.75 -16.48
CA LYS A 422 33.28 7.16 -16.92
C LYS A 422 33.35 7.24 -18.44
N ASN A 423 32.82 6.25 -19.13
CA ASN A 423 32.85 6.18 -20.58
C ASN A 423 31.92 7.19 -21.26
N PHE A 424 30.79 7.57 -20.65
CA PHE A 424 29.85 8.53 -21.24
C PHE A 424 30.00 9.97 -20.74
N ARG A 425 30.85 10.23 -19.74
CA ARG A 425 31.02 11.58 -19.15
C ARG A 425 31.31 12.64 -20.21
N PHE A 426 32.06 12.30 -21.26
CA PHE A 426 32.40 13.24 -22.33
C PHE A 426 31.20 13.74 -23.14
N LEU A 427 30.05 13.05 -23.11
CA LEU A 427 28.83 13.47 -23.81
C LEU A 427 28.04 14.54 -23.04
N LEU A 428 28.37 14.79 -21.77
CA LEU A 428 27.69 15.75 -20.89
C LEU A 428 28.58 16.95 -20.50
N LEU A 429 29.77 17.05 -21.10
CA LEU A 429 30.64 18.23 -21.07
C LEU A 429 30.16 19.22 -22.14
#